data_AF-A0A8K1DAP1-F1
#
_entry.id   AF-A0A8K1DAP1-F1
#
_cell.length_a   1.000
_cell.length_b   1.000
_cell.length_c   1.000
_cell.angle_alpha   90.00
_cell.angle_beta   90.00
_cell.angle_gamma   90.00
#
_symmetry.space_group_name_H-M   'P 1'
#
loop_
_entity.id
_entity.type
_entity.pdbx_description
1 polymer ?
#
loop_
_entity_poly.entity_id
_entity_poly.type
_entity_poly.pdbx_seq_one_letter_code
_entity_poly.pdbx_strand_id
1 'polypeptide(L)'
;MYSCYLATLQWREGEDKVGVLVNKLRIYEDIITAPFCTHVSSVETRLAEQVRSLIEEGHQKLKKELKEEIYHISPGPTRVSAIRSRRPPARERGYTPRGNLWSFLQEHGEDMRKWDGKPTSSLAARVRELKRGTPTTRNSSRVSSAPVSRAQNSRRYRNDDMADPLEGTSETYVQEEEQRML
;
A
#
# COMPACT_ATOMS: atom_id res chain seq x y z
N MET A 1 -58.08 -42.15 -14.97
CA MET A 1 -56.70 -42.16 -14.42
C MET A 1 -55.61 -42.47 -15.44
N TYR A 2 -55.86 -43.23 -16.53
CA TYR A 2 -54.82 -43.62 -17.50
C TYR A 2 -54.34 -42.48 -18.43
N SER A 3 -55.22 -41.53 -18.78
CA SER A 3 -54.90 -40.41 -19.68
C SER A 3 -53.83 -39.46 -19.12
N CYS A 4 -53.89 -39.14 -17.82
CA CYS A 4 -52.89 -38.26 -17.19
C CYS A 4 -51.49 -38.89 -17.18
N TYR A 5 -51.39 -40.21 -17.01
CA TYR A 5 -50.12 -40.93 -16.98
C TYR A 5 -49.43 -40.93 -18.35
N LEU A 6 -50.18 -41.12 -19.44
CA LEU A 6 -49.64 -41.06 -20.80
C LEU A 6 -49.11 -39.66 -21.16
N ALA A 7 -49.81 -38.60 -20.75
CA ALA A 7 -49.36 -37.23 -20.96
C ALA A 7 -48.02 -36.94 -20.24
N THR A 8 -47.85 -37.44 -19.01
CA THR A 8 -46.59 -37.26 -18.26
C THR A 8 -45.41 -38.01 -18.88
N LEU A 9 -45.64 -39.22 -19.43
CA LEU A 9 -44.62 -39.97 -20.15
C LEU A 9 -44.22 -39.26 -21.45
N GLN A 10 -45.19 -38.76 -22.20
CA GLN A 10 -44.94 -38.05 -23.46
C GLN A 10 -44.23 -36.70 -23.25
N TRP A 11 -44.52 -36.00 -22.14
CA TRP A 11 -43.82 -34.77 -21.77
C TRP A 11 -42.35 -35.04 -21.43
N ARG A 12 -42.07 -36.03 -20.57
CA ARG A 12 -40.71 -36.42 -20.17
C ARG A 12 -39.85 -36.83 -21.38
N GLU A 13 -40.42 -37.65 -22.26
CA GLU A 13 -39.73 -38.08 -23.48
C GLU A 13 -39.48 -36.91 -24.46
N GLY A 14 -40.38 -35.91 -24.49
CA GLY A 14 -40.16 -34.67 -25.22
C GLY A 14 -39.00 -33.83 -24.67
N GLU A 15 -38.95 -33.65 -23.34
CA GLU A 15 -37.86 -32.93 -22.65
C GLU A 15 -36.50 -33.59 -22.88
N ASP A 16 -36.40 -34.92 -22.79
CA ASP A 16 -35.15 -35.64 -23.02
C ASP A 16 -34.64 -35.43 -24.46
N LYS A 17 -35.55 -35.41 -25.45
CA LYS A 17 -35.19 -35.14 -26.86
C LYS A 17 -34.72 -33.70 -27.07
N VAL A 18 -35.38 -32.73 -26.44
CA VAL A 18 -34.96 -31.32 -26.49
C VAL A 18 -33.61 -31.14 -25.81
N GLY A 19 -33.40 -31.76 -24.65
CA GLY A 19 -32.11 -31.73 -23.94
C GLY A 19 -30.96 -32.29 -24.78
N VAL A 20 -31.19 -33.41 -25.48
CA VAL A 20 -30.22 -33.99 -26.41
C VAL A 20 -29.91 -33.04 -27.58
N LEU A 21 -30.92 -32.37 -28.14
CA LEU A 21 -30.73 -31.40 -29.23
C LEU A 21 -29.92 -30.19 -28.76
N VAL A 22 -30.25 -29.63 -27.60
CA VAL A 22 -29.52 -28.51 -26.99
C VAL A 22 -28.07 -28.88 -26.73
N ASN A 23 -27.81 -30.09 -26.21
CA ASN A 23 -26.46 -30.55 -25.95
C ASN A 23 -25.65 -30.71 -27.25
N LYS A 24 -26.28 -31.19 -28.33
CA LYS A 24 -25.63 -31.25 -29.65
C LYS A 24 -25.29 -29.87 -30.18
N LEU A 25 -26.20 -28.90 -30.07
CA LEU A 25 -25.96 -27.52 -30.50
C LEU A 25 -24.78 -26.90 -29.74
N ARG A 26 -24.72 -27.09 -28.41
CA ARG A 26 -23.58 -26.63 -27.59
C ARG A 26 -22.26 -27.25 -28.05
N ILE A 27 -22.23 -28.55 -28.31
CA ILE A 27 -21.03 -29.24 -28.81
C ILE A 27 -20.60 -28.67 -30.17
N TYR A 28 -21.53 -28.40 -31.08
CA TYR A 28 -21.19 -27.79 -32.37
C TYR A 28 -20.62 -26.38 -32.22
N GLU A 29 -21.22 -25.57 -31.35
CA GLU A 29 -20.72 -24.24 -31.02
C GLU A 29 -19.31 -24.31 -30.42
N ASP A 30 -19.07 -25.22 -29.49
CA ASP A 30 -17.75 -25.44 -28.88
C ASP A 30 -16.71 -25.87 -29.91
N ILE A 31 -17.06 -26.79 -30.83
CA ILE A 31 -16.16 -27.24 -31.90
C ILE A 31 -15.77 -26.08 -32.83
N ILE A 32 -16.72 -25.18 -33.12
CA ILE A 32 -16.47 -24.03 -33.98
C ILE A 32 -15.66 -22.97 -33.22
N THR A 33 -15.96 -22.74 -31.95
CA THR A 33 -15.40 -21.64 -31.15
C THR A 33 -14.02 -21.96 -30.57
N ALA A 34 -13.78 -23.21 -30.17
CA ALA A 34 -12.52 -23.61 -29.53
C ALA A 34 -11.26 -23.33 -30.36
N PRO A 35 -11.22 -23.58 -31.69
CA PRO A 35 -10.06 -23.22 -32.52
C PRO A 35 -9.78 -21.72 -32.54
N PHE A 36 -10.81 -20.88 -32.55
CA PHE A 36 -10.62 -19.42 -32.50
C PHE A 36 -10.12 -18.98 -31.13
N CYS A 37 -10.70 -19.51 -30.04
CA CYS A 37 -10.24 -19.20 -28.69
C CYS A 37 -8.78 -19.61 -28.46
N THR A 38 -8.37 -20.78 -28.96
CA THR A 38 -6.98 -21.25 -28.85
C THR A 38 -6.02 -20.41 -29.71
N HIS A 39 -6.42 -20.06 -30.94
CA HIS A 39 -5.62 -19.18 -31.79
C HIS A 39 -5.46 -17.78 -31.19
N VAL A 40 -6.55 -17.16 -30.73
CA VAL A 40 -6.51 -15.84 -30.06
C VAL A 40 -5.61 -15.91 -28.83
N SER A 41 -5.79 -16.91 -27.96
CA SER A 41 -4.93 -17.10 -26.79
C SER A 41 -3.46 -17.28 -27.18
N SER A 42 -3.18 -18.01 -28.26
CA SER A 42 -1.81 -18.21 -28.76
C SER A 42 -1.18 -16.92 -29.29
N VAL A 43 -1.95 -16.07 -29.96
CA VAL A 43 -1.47 -14.77 -30.43
C VAL A 43 -1.24 -13.83 -29.25
N GLU A 44 -2.16 -13.81 -28.28
CA GLU A 44 -2.04 -13.02 -27.06
C GLU A 44 -0.81 -13.39 -26.25
N THR A 45 -0.53 -14.69 -26.07
CA THR A 45 0.68 -15.13 -25.34
C THR A 45 1.95 -14.76 -26.07
N ARG A 46 2.02 -14.95 -27.39
CA ARG A 46 3.18 -14.54 -28.21
C ARG A 46 3.42 -13.04 -28.15
N LEU A 47 2.36 -12.24 -28.21
CA LEU A 47 2.46 -10.78 -28.10
C LEU A 47 2.95 -10.38 -26.70
N ALA A 48 2.42 -10.99 -25.65
CA ALA A 48 2.84 -10.72 -24.27
C ALA A 48 4.32 -11.08 -24.06
N GLU A 49 4.79 -12.19 -24.62
CA GLU A 49 6.20 -12.60 -24.59
C GLU A 49 7.08 -11.61 -25.36
N GLN A 50 6.68 -11.17 -26.55
CA GLN A 50 7.43 -10.17 -27.34
C GLN A 50 7.56 -8.83 -26.62
N VAL A 51 6.49 -8.37 -25.98
CA VAL A 51 6.51 -7.13 -25.19
C VAL A 51 7.44 -7.28 -23.99
N ARG A 52 7.36 -8.41 -23.27
CA ARG A 52 8.27 -8.70 -22.14
C ARG A 52 9.72 -8.76 -22.58
N SER A 53 10.03 -9.43 -23.68
CA SER A 53 11.40 -9.52 -24.19
C SER A 53 11.93 -8.17 -24.64
N LEU A 54 11.11 -7.35 -25.30
CA LEU A 54 11.50 -6.01 -25.74
C LEU A 54 11.79 -5.08 -24.55
N ILE A 55 10.97 -5.15 -23.51
CA ILE A 55 11.19 -4.38 -22.27
C ILE A 55 12.49 -4.81 -21.60
N GLU A 56 12.72 -6.12 -21.47
CA GLU A 56 13.93 -6.64 -20.82
C GLU A 56 15.19 -6.30 -21.64
N GLU A 57 15.15 -6.49 -22.96
CA GLU A 57 16.26 -6.12 -23.85
C GLU A 57 16.55 -4.61 -23.78
N GLY A 58 15.51 -3.78 -23.85
CA GLY A 58 15.63 -2.33 -23.71
C GLY A 58 16.25 -1.93 -22.37
N HIS A 59 15.81 -2.56 -21.28
CA HIS A 59 16.35 -2.32 -19.95
C HIS A 59 17.84 -2.72 -19.85
N GLN A 60 18.23 -3.88 -20.38
CA GLN A 60 19.63 -4.31 -20.41
C GLN A 60 20.49 -3.41 -21.28
N LYS A 61 19.98 -2.97 -22.43
CA LYS A 61 20.68 -2.06 -23.34
C LYS A 61 20.95 -0.71 -22.66
N LEU A 62 19.92 -0.08 -22.10
CA LEU A 62 20.05 1.19 -21.37
C LEU A 62 20.99 1.06 -20.17
N LYS A 63 20.92 -0.05 -19.44
CA LYS A 63 21.83 -0.32 -18.32
C LYS A 63 23.29 -0.42 -18.76
N LYS A 64 23.54 -1.03 -19.93
CA LYS A 64 24.89 -1.14 -20.50
C LYS A 64 25.39 0.23 -20.97
N GLU A 65 24.58 0.97 -21.72
CA GLU A 65 24.91 2.31 -22.21
C GLU A 65 25.19 3.27 -21.04
N LEU A 66 24.34 3.30 -20.01
CA LEU A 66 24.56 4.10 -18.81
C LEU A 66 25.88 3.71 -18.11
N LYS A 67 26.18 2.42 -18.01
CA LYS A 67 27.42 1.95 -17.38
C LYS A 67 28.64 2.42 -18.17
N GLU A 68 28.58 2.34 -19.51
CA GLU A 68 29.63 2.81 -20.42
C GLU A 68 29.79 4.34 -20.38
N GLU A 69 28.70 5.10 -20.40
CA GLU A 69 28.73 6.55 -20.22
C GLU A 69 29.33 6.94 -18.87
N ILE A 70 28.94 6.28 -17.77
CA ILE A 70 29.53 6.52 -16.46
C ILE A 70 31.03 6.17 -16.46
N TYR A 71 31.46 5.10 -17.15
CA TYR A 71 32.89 4.79 -17.29
C TYR A 71 33.66 5.86 -18.07
N HIS A 72 33.06 6.47 -19.09
CA HIS A 72 33.68 7.53 -19.89
C HIS A 72 33.64 8.91 -19.20
N ILE A 73 32.58 9.18 -18.41
CA ILE A 73 32.43 10.40 -17.62
C ILE A 73 33.29 10.35 -16.35
N SER A 74 33.52 9.17 -15.78
CA SER A 74 34.54 8.98 -14.75
C SER A 74 35.89 9.10 -15.44
N PRO A 75 36.63 10.21 -15.28
CA PRO A 75 38.04 10.11 -15.58
C PRO A 75 38.56 9.02 -14.65
N GLY A 76 39.55 8.23 -15.09
CA GLY A 76 40.34 7.48 -14.12
C GLY A 76 40.83 8.44 -13.02
N PRO A 77 41.44 7.94 -11.94
CA PRO A 77 42.25 8.80 -11.07
C PRO A 77 43.44 9.33 -11.89
N THR A 78 43.15 10.25 -12.81
CA THR A 78 44.10 11.04 -13.56
C THR A 78 44.91 11.71 -12.49
N ARG A 79 46.20 11.41 -12.51
CA ARG A 79 47.23 11.99 -11.66
C ARG A 79 47.28 13.50 -11.88
N VAL A 80 46.28 14.23 -11.40
CA VAL A 80 46.29 15.68 -11.27
C VAL A 80 46.99 15.96 -9.94
N SER A 81 48.28 15.63 -9.90
CA SER A 81 49.17 15.93 -8.77
C SER A 81 49.98 17.20 -9.01
N ALA A 82 49.60 18.06 -9.96
CA ALA A 82 50.38 19.26 -10.28
C ALA A 82 49.60 20.57 -10.22
N ILE A 83 48.27 20.55 -10.05
CA ILE A 83 47.49 21.79 -9.99
C ILE A 83 46.57 21.71 -8.78
N ARG A 84 47.01 22.38 -7.71
CA ARG A 84 46.17 22.97 -6.65
C ARG A 84 45.76 22.08 -5.47
N SER A 85 46.75 21.45 -4.81
CA SER A 85 46.70 21.21 -3.36
C SER A 85 47.35 22.34 -2.56
N ARG A 86 47.26 23.60 -3.04
CA ARG A 86 47.33 24.73 -2.09
C ARG A 86 46.05 24.62 -1.28
N ARG A 87 46.20 24.23 -0.01
CA ARG A 87 45.17 24.34 1.05
C ARG A 87 44.23 25.50 0.70
N PRO A 88 42.91 25.31 0.67
CA PRO A 88 42.05 26.48 0.75
C PRO A 88 42.51 27.23 2.02
N PRO A 89 42.74 28.56 1.94
CA PRO A 89 43.08 29.31 3.14
C PRO A 89 41.99 28.99 4.17
N ALA A 90 42.43 28.63 5.38
CA ALA A 90 41.59 28.31 6.52
C ALA A 90 40.69 29.51 6.86
N ARG A 91 39.59 29.65 6.11
CA ARG A 91 38.54 30.65 6.27
C ARG A 91 37.23 30.05 5.79
N GLU A 92 36.78 29.02 6.49
CA GLU A 92 35.37 28.68 6.50
C GLU A 92 34.90 28.60 7.95
N ARG A 93 34.98 29.77 8.60
CA ARG A 93 34.43 30.00 9.92
C ARG A 93 32.92 30.15 9.78
N GLY A 94 32.20 29.03 9.67
CA GLY A 94 30.75 29.01 9.85
C GLY A 94 29.90 28.11 8.94
N TYR A 95 30.46 27.33 8.02
CA TYR A 95 29.63 26.41 7.24
C TYR A 95 29.37 25.14 8.04
N THR A 96 28.19 25.05 8.67
CA THR A 96 27.69 23.80 9.25
C THR A 96 27.35 22.86 8.08
N PRO A 97 28.03 21.70 7.94
CA PRO A 97 27.71 20.73 6.90
C PRO A 97 26.21 20.45 6.86
N ARG A 98 25.62 20.34 5.67
CA ARG A 98 24.16 20.14 5.49
C ARG A 98 23.64 18.99 6.36
N GLY A 99 24.41 17.92 6.50
CA GLY A 99 24.09 16.79 7.38
C GLY A 99 23.84 17.19 8.85
N ASN A 100 24.62 18.13 9.39
CA ASN A 100 24.45 18.58 10.77
C ASN A 100 23.17 19.41 10.96
N LEU A 101 22.71 20.14 9.93
CA LEU A 101 21.42 20.83 9.96
C LEU A 101 20.26 19.82 9.91
N TRP A 102 20.39 18.75 9.12
CA TRP A 102 19.43 17.65 9.06
C TRP A 102 19.30 16.93 10.40
N SER A 103 20.42 16.52 11.01
CA SER A 103 20.41 15.86 12.32
C SER A 103 19.75 16.73 13.39
N PHE A 104 20.01 18.04 13.40
CA PHE A 104 19.39 18.96 14.34
C PHE A 104 17.87 19.05 14.15
N LEU A 105 17.40 19.17 12.90
CA LEU A 105 15.96 19.21 12.62
C LEU A 105 15.26 17.90 13.01
N GLN A 106 15.89 16.77 12.71
CA GLN A 106 15.40 15.44 13.07
C GLN A 106 15.31 15.26 14.59
N GLU A 107 16.33 15.71 15.34
CA GLU A 107 16.34 15.68 16.81
C GLU A 107 15.26 16.57 17.43
N HIS A 108 14.92 17.68 16.75
CA HIS A 108 13.82 18.57 17.13
C HIS A 108 12.44 18.10 16.62
N GLY A 109 12.33 16.89 16.04
CA GLY A 109 11.06 16.28 15.63
C GLY A 109 10.47 16.84 14.33
N GLU A 110 11.28 17.53 13.51
CA GLU A 110 10.84 18.05 12.21
C GLU A 110 10.71 16.92 11.18
N ASP A 111 9.70 17.03 10.32
CA ASP A 111 9.48 16.07 9.25
C ASP A 111 10.49 16.24 8.11
N MET A 112 11.47 15.33 8.10
CA MET A 112 12.16 14.74 6.96
C MET A 112 11.75 15.26 5.57
N ARG A 113 10.57 14.79 5.18
CA ARG A 113 10.08 14.81 3.80
C ARG A 113 9.76 16.21 3.30
N LYS A 114 9.52 17.16 4.22
CA LYS A 114 9.25 18.56 3.89
C LYS A 114 10.49 19.31 3.41
N TRP A 115 11.67 18.78 3.73
CA TRP A 115 12.96 19.39 3.43
C TRP A 115 13.69 18.74 2.24
N ASP A 116 13.11 17.67 1.67
CA ASP A 116 13.57 17.08 0.41
C ASP A 116 13.50 18.10 -0.73
N GLY A 117 14.60 18.27 -1.46
CA GLY A 117 14.72 19.24 -2.55
C GLY A 117 14.86 20.71 -2.14
N LYS A 118 14.85 21.05 -0.84
CA LYS A 118 15.03 22.44 -0.37
C LYS A 118 16.51 22.84 -0.28
N PRO A 119 16.84 24.13 -0.48
CA PRO A 119 18.22 24.61 -0.41
C PRO A 119 18.74 24.64 1.04
N THR A 120 20.06 24.54 1.21
CA THR A 120 20.74 24.54 2.53
C THR A 120 20.47 25.81 3.34
N SER A 121 20.22 26.94 2.67
CA SER A 121 19.86 28.20 3.31
C SER A 121 18.54 28.12 4.09
N SER A 122 17.54 27.41 3.56
CA SER A 122 16.24 27.22 4.23
C SER A 122 16.38 26.35 5.48
N LEU A 123 17.18 25.28 5.41
CA LEU A 123 17.53 24.44 6.56
C LEU A 123 18.25 25.29 7.65
N ALA A 124 19.22 26.11 7.25
CA ALA A 124 19.95 26.97 8.18
C ALA A 124 19.08 28.05 8.82
N ALA A 125 18.09 28.60 8.09
CA ALA A 125 17.12 29.52 8.65
C ALA A 125 16.25 28.84 9.71
N ARG A 126 15.73 27.64 9.43
CA ARG A 126 14.91 26.89 10.38
C ARG A 126 15.67 26.48 11.64
N VAL A 127 16.92 26.04 11.50
CA VAL A 127 17.79 25.75 12.64
C VAL A 127 18.01 27.00 13.51
N ARG A 128 18.11 28.19 12.92
CA ARG A 128 18.21 29.45 13.68
C ARG A 128 16.91 29.80 14.39
N GLU A 129 15.75 29.54 13.79
CA GLU A 129 14.43 29.71 14.43
C GLU A 129 14.29 28.78 15.64
N LEU A 130 14.61 27.50 15.48
CA LEU A 130 14.56 26.52 16.57
C LEU A 130 15.53 26.87 17.71
N LYS A 131 16.74 27.34 17.39
CA LYS A 131 17.71 27.81 18.39
C LYS A 131 17.32 29.12 19.07
N ARG A 132 16.56 29.97 18.39
CA ARG A 132 15.97 31.18 19.00
C ARG A 132 14.73 30.83 19.85
N GLY A 133 14.06 29.72 19.54
CA GLY A 133 12.86 29.22 20.20
C GLY A 133 13.09 28.25 21.35
N THR A 134 14.32 28.01 21.81
CA THR A 134 14.61 27.22 23.02
C THR A 134 14.62 28.11 24.28
N PRO A 135 13.53 28.19 25.06
CA PRO A 135 13.64 28.17 26.51
C PRO A 135 13.84 26.72 26.94
N THR A 136 14.78 26.52 27.85
CA THR A 136 14.99 25.35 28.70
C THR A 136 13.78 24.40 28.79
N THR A 137 14.00 23.17 28.36
CA THR A 137 13.42 21.94 28.90
C THR A 137 13.07 22.10 30.38
N ARG A 138 11.83 22.51 30.69
CA ARG A 138 11.22 22.30 31.99
C ARG A 138 10.08 21.31 31.79
N ASN A 139 10.47 20.06 31.86
CA ASN A 139 9.56 18.94 32.03
C ASN A 139 8.97 19.03 33.44
N SER A 140 7.90 18.25 33.64
CA SER A 140 7.43 17.74 34.93
C SER A 140 6.33 18.55 35.60
N SER A 141 5.12 18.17 35.23
CA SER A 141 4.17 17.59 36.18
C SER A 141 4.88 16.95 37.39
N ARG A 142 4.81 17.59 38.56
CA ARG A 142 4.97 17.03 39.90
C ARG A 142 4.61 18.16 40.87
N VAL A 143 3.38 18.14 41.38
CA VAL A 143 3.10 17.70 42.76
C VAL A 143 3.99 18.44 43.74
N SER A 144 3.44 19.53 44.28
CA SER A 144 3.87 20.15 45.52
C SER A 144 2.85 19.76 46.60
N SER A 145 3.33 19.04 47.62
CA SER A 145 2.67 18.75 48.89
C SER A 145 3.33 19.68 49.93
N ALA A 146 2.73 20.26 50.97
CA ALA A 146 1.40 20.34 51.62
C ALA A 146 1.50 21.50 52.68
N PRO A 147 0.61 21.72 53.67
CA PRO A 147 -0.77 21.27 53.90
C PRO A 147 -1.74 22.47 54.16
N VAL A 148 -3.05 22.21 54.37
CA VAL A 148 -3.87 22.71 55.50
C VAL A 148 -5.39 22.63 55.22
N SER A 149 -6.04 21.81 56.06
CA SER A 149 -7.40 21.82 56.64
C SER A 149 -8.68 21.69 55.78
N ARG A 150 -9.33 20.52 56.00
CA ARG A 150 -10.67 20.34 56.64
C ARG A 150 -11.93 20.52 55.78
N ALA A 151 -12.51 19.40 55.36
CA ALA A 151 -13.90 18.98 55.64
C ALA A 151 -14.18 17.66 54.88
N GLN A 152 -14.21 16.54 55.60
CA GLN A 152 -15.43 15.76 55.93
C GLN A 152 -15.95 14.83 54.81
N ASN A 153 -15.79 13.52 55.08
CA ASN A 153 -16.76 12.43 54.84
C ASN A 153 -17.00 12.03 53.36
N SER A 154 -17.24 10.77 52.98
CA SER A 154 -17.59 9.58 53.75
C SER A 154 -17.38 8.31 52.88
N ARG A 155 -16.88 7.25 53.53
CA ARG A 155 -17.38 5.85 53.50
C ARG A 155 -17.36 5.02 52.20
N ARG A 156 -16.61 3.89 52.31
CA ARG A 156 -16.97 2.49 51.94
C ARG A 156 -17.04 2.20 50.42
N TYR A 157 -16.72 1.03 49.86
CA TYR A 157 -16.36 -0.35 50.24
C TYR A 157 -15.74 -0.98 48.96
N ARG A 158 -14.56 -1.62 49.00
CA ARG A 158 -14.33 -3.09 48.82
C ARG A 158 -15.20 -3.86 47.79
N ASN A 159 -14.48 -4.46 46.83
CA ASN A 159 -14.67 -5.75 46.13
C ASN A 159 -15.90 -5.92 45.19
N ASP A 160 -16.06 -6.90 44.29
CA ASP A 160 -15.42 -8.17 43.85
C ASP A 160 -15.74 -8.29 42.33
N ASP A 161 -14.88 -8.79 41.45
CA ASP A 161 -14.78 -10.19 41.01
C ASP A 161 -16.08 -10.87 40.52
N MET A 162 -15.99 -11.39 39.28
CA MET A 162 -16.75 -12.47 38.62
C MET A 162 -18.22 -12.24 38.18
N ALA A 163 -18.46 -12.32 36.87
CA ALA A 163 -19.38 -13.30 36.26
C ALA A 163 -19.46 -13.11 34.72
N ASP A 164 -19.07 -14.15 33.98
CA ASP A 164 -19.59 -14.48 32.65
C ASP A 164 -20.88 -15.31 32.84
N PRO A 165 -21.91 -15.11 32.02
CA PRO A 165 -22.62 -16.27 31.50
C PRO A 165 -23.01 -16.17 30.02
N LEU A 166 -22.66 -17.25 29.30
CA LEU A 166 -23.27 -17.74 28.08
C LEU A 166 -24.78 -18.00 28.23
N GLU A 167 -25.59 -17.56 27.25
CA GLU A 167 -26.89 -18.13 26.79
C GLU A 167 -27.50 -17.08 25.81
N GLY A 168 -28.16 -17.38 24.68
CA GLY A 168 -28.58 -18.60 24.03
C GLY A 168 -29.36 -18.23 22.73
N THR A 169 -29.33 -19.15 21.76
CA THR A 169 -30.42 -19.63 20.88
C THR A 169 -31.42 -18.69 20.13
N SER A 170 -31.55 -18.99 18.83
CA SER A 170 -32.79 -19.02 18.00
C SER A 170 -33.41 -17.68 17.55
N GLU A 171 -34.13 -17.51 16.45
CA GLU A 171 -34.43 -18.22 15.19
C GLU A 171 -35.11 -17.18 14.25
N THR A 172 -35.20 -17.52 12.97
CA THR A 172 -35.91 -16.95 11.81
C THR A 172 -37.34 -16.35 11.95
N TYR A 173 -37.65 -15.27 11.20
CA TYR A 173 -38.84 -15.08 10.30
C TYR A 173 -38.74 -13.74 9.52
N VAL A 174 -38.69 -13.71 8.17
CA VAL A 174 -39.74 -13.49 7.11
C VAL A 174 -40.38 -12.09 7.03
N GLN A 175 -40.31 -11.49 5.83
CA GLN A 175 -41.37 -10.74 5.11
C GLN A 175 -40.96 -10.77 3.62
N GLU A 176 -41.64 -11.43 2.65
CA GLU A 176 -43.03 -11.26 2.15
C GLU A 176 -43.38 -9.77 1.99
N GLU A 177 -43.78 -9.23 0.84
CA GLU A 177 -44.75 -9.64 -0.19
C GLU A 177 -44.32 -9.08 -1.57
N GLU A 178 -44.54 -9.75 -2.71
CA GLU A 178 -45.82 -9.89 -3.46
C GLU A 178 -46.34 -8.50 -3.92
N GLN A 179 -46.63 -8.18 -5.19
CA GLN A 179 -47.61 -8.75 -6.13
C GLN A 179 -47.42 -8.13 -7.53
N ARG A 180 -47.55 -8.94 -8.61
CA ARG A 180 -48.66 -9.01 -9.61
C ARG A 180 -48.94 -7.69 -10.37
N MET A 181 -49.28 -7.62 -11.65
CA MET A 181 -50.23 -8.38 -12.48
C MET A 181 -50.10 -7.69 -13.88
N LEU A 182 -50.11 -8.32 -15.06
CA LEU A 182 -51.08 -9.20 -15.72
C LEU A 182 -50.38 -9.84 -16.94
#